data_AF-A0A523MW12-F1
#
_entry.id   AF-A0A523MW12-F1
#
_cell.length_a   1.000
_cell.length_b   1.000
_cell.length_c   1.000
_cell.angle_alpha   90.00
_cell.angle_beta   90.00
_cell.angle_gamma   90.00
#
_symmetry.space_group_name_H-M   'P 1'
#
loop_
_entity.id
_entity.type
_entity.pdbx_description
1 polymer ?
#
loop_
_entity_poly.entity_id
_entity_poly.type
_entity_poly.pdbx_seq_one_letter_code
_entity_poly.pdbx_strand_id
1 'polypeptide(L)'
;MTIRPIKFKNWEDLINDGENYGGVKKEQFSPMEKAVFEAIKDKTVLKVQDSFVFSKTGHNAEGEDHPVELAKLIARFEHLKEVTSIIITHNRLNAEALRIIVGSSILNNIDYLHLGSNNFGDEGAKIIAESPLFAKVHFLNLECNGIGPEGAKALATSTVLTQVTSLSLVDNRVGDEGALAIAQSDNLRNLTYLHLGGNRVKSEDVKQALRESPKLTQLKTLKVF
;
A
#
# COMPACT_ATOMS: atom_id res chain seq x y z
N MET A 1 -27.19 -15.66 6.35
CA MET A 1 -25.79 -15.60 6.81
C MET A 1 -25.43 -14.14 7.02
N THR A 2 -25.36 -13.69 8.28
CA THR A 2 -24.95 -12.33 8.62
C THR A 2 -23.45 -12.22 8.38
N ILE A 3 -23.05 -11.48 7.34
CA ILE A 3 -21.66 -11.09 7.12
C ILE A 3 -21.27 -10.26 8.35
N ARG A 4 -20.42 -10.81 9.22
CA ARG A 4 -19.84 -10.02 10.32
C ARG A 4 -19.09 -8.86 9.67
N PRO A 5 -19.31 -7.60 10.09
CA PRO A 5 -18.49 -6.50 9.60
C PRO A 5 -17.03 -6.85 9.93
N ILE A 6 -16.17 -6.85 8.90
CA ILE A 6 -14.73 -6.93 9.10
C ILE A 6 -14.39 -5.74 9.99
N LYS A 7 -14.09 -6.00 11.26
CA LYS A 7 -13.64 -4.97 12.19
C LYS A 7 -12.22 -4.64 11.75
N PHE A 8 -12.09 -3.64 10.87
CA PHE A 8 -10.80 -3.13 10.45
C PHE A 8 -10.05 -2.69 11.70
N LYS A 9 -8.94 -3.37 12.02
CA LYS A 9 -7.98 -2.85 13.00
C LYS A 9 -7.57 -1.48 12.49
N ASN A 10 -7.73 -0.44 13.31
CA ASN A 10 -7.22 0.87 12.93
C ASN A 10 -5.68 0.80 12.88
N TRP A 11 -5.03 1.80 12.27
CA TRP A 11 -3.58 1.79 12.13
C TRP A 11 -2.85 1.71 13.49
N GLU A 12 -3.45 2.20 14.58
CA GLU A 12 -2.91 2.18 15.95
C GLU A 12 -3.03 0.79 16.59
N ASP A 13 -4.11 0.06 16.28
CA ASP A 13 -4.39 -1.32 16.71
C ASP A 13 -3.43 -2.33 16.08
N LEU A 14 -2.75 -1.97 14.98
CA LEU A 14 -1.70 -2.77 14.34
C LEU A 14 -0.30 -2.49 14.92
N ILE A 15 -0.14 -1.45 15.76
CA ILE A 15 1.16 -0.95 16.22
C ILE A 15 1.54 -1.43 17.62
N ASN A 16 0.57 -1.78 18.45
CA ASN A 16 0.76 -1.79 19.90
C ASN A 16 1.21 -3.11 20.53
N ASP A 17 1.48 -4.16 19.77
CA ASP A 17 1.59 -5.47 20.44
C ASP A 17 3.00 -5.80 20.94
N GLY A 18 4.01 -4.97 20.67
CA GLY A 18 5.25 -4.94 21.47
C GLY A 18 6.01 -6.26 21.63
N GLU A 19 5.64 -7.32 20.91
CA GLU A 19 6.22 -8.64 21.13
C GLU A 19 7.60 -8.68 20.47
N ASN A 20 8.62 -8.53 21.32
CA ASN A 20 9.96 -9.02 21.05
C ASN A 20 9.84 -10.53 20.83
N TYR A 21 10.11 -11.00 19.61
CA TYR A 21 10.26 -12.42 19.28
C TYR A 21 11.58 -12.97 19.87
N GLY A 22 11.71 -12.90 21.20
CA GLY A 22 12.74 -13.58 21.97
C GLY A 22 12.45 -15.07 22.02
N GLY A 23 12.62 -15.76 20.90
CA GLY A 23 12.34 -17.19 20.83
C GLY A 23 12.85 -17.93 19.60
N VAL A 24 13.54 -17.25 18.67
CA VAL A 24 14.09 -17.92 17.48
C VAL A 24 15.50 -18.43 17.79
N LYS A 25 15.67 -19.75 17.76
CA LYS A 25 16.93 -20.45 17.99
C LYS A 25 18.00 -19.96 16.99
N LYS A 26 19.09 -19.35 17.47
CA LYS A 26 20.43 -19.26 16.82
C LYS A 26 20.47 -19.10 15.27
N GLU A 27 19.53 -18.41 14.65
CA GLU A 27 19.61 -18.05 13.24
C GLU A 27 20.55 -16.83 13.12
N GLN A 28 21.63 -16.99 12.35
CA GLN A 28 22.55 -15.89 12.06
C GLN A 28 21.94 -15.02 10.97
N PHE A 29 21.08 -14.07 11.35
CA PHE A 29 20.59 -13.04 10.45
C PHE A 29 21.66 -11.98 10.21
N SER A 30 21.75 -11.50 8.97
CA SER A 30 22.37 -10.21 8.68
C SER A 30 21.62 -9.10 9.45
N PRO A 31 22.25 -7.93 9.67
CA PRO A 31 21.58 -6.81 10.34
C PRO A 31 20.24 -6.42 9.68
N MET A 32 20.16 -6.54 8.36
CA MET A 32 18.98 -6.19 7.57
C MET A 32 17.87 -7.24 7.70
N GLU A 33 18.22 -8.54 7.63
CA GLU A 33 17.27 -9.64 7.90
C GLU A 33 16.71 -9.54 9.31
N LYS A 34 17.57 -9.26 10.31
CA LYS A 34 17.15 -9.09 11.69
C LYS A 34 16.12 -7.97 11.82
N ALA A 35 16.37 -6.83 11.19
CA ALA A 35 15.46 -5.69 11.28
C ALA A 35 14.12 -5.95 10.57
N VAL A 36 14.13 -6.61 9.41
CA VAL A 36 12.89 -7.03 8.73
C VAL A 36 12.15 -8.09 9.56
N PHE A 37 12.87 -9.02 10.19
CA PHE A 37 12.27 -10.03 11.06
C PHE A 37 11.60 -9.40 12.29
N GLU A 38 12.25 -8.44 12.95
CA GLU A 38 11.69 -7.70 14.09
C GLU A 38 10.51 -6.78 13.68
N ALA A 39 10.44 -6.42 12.40
CA ALA A 39 9.33 -5.67 11.80
C ALA A 39 8.07 -6.52 11.51
N ILE A 40 8.18 -7.85 11.54
CA ILE A 40 7.01 -8.74 11.46
C ILE A 40 6.27 -8.68 12.80
N LYS A 41 4.95 -8.50 12.80
CA LYS A 41 4.05 -8.49 13.96
C LYS A 41 2.94 -9.52 13.76
N ASP A 42 2.56 -10.18 14.85
CA ASP A 42 1.61 -11.30 14.89
C ASP A 42 1.86 -12.40 13.84
N LYS A 43 3.09 -12.50 13.33
CA LYS A 43 3.49 -13.31 12.15
C LYS A 43 2.80 -12.97 10.83
N THR A 44 1.82 -12.07 10.81
CA THR A 44 0.98 -11.78 9.63
C THR A 44 1.11 -10.35 9.10
N VAL A 45 1.76 -9.46 9.85
CA VAL A 45 1.91 -8.04 9.48
C VAL A 45 3.37 -7.70 9.33
N LEU A 46 3.82 -7.29 8.14
CA LEU A 46 5.14 -6.70 7.95
C LEU A 46 5.03 -5.18 8.08
N LYS A 47 5.72 -4.59 9.07
CA LYS A 47 5.76 -3.14 9.29
C LYS A 47 7.18 -2.58 9.20
N VAL A 48 7.51 -1.96 8.07
CA VAL A 48 8.79 -1.26 7.86
C VAL A 48 8.50 0.23 7.66
N GLN A 49 8.91 1.06 8.61
CA GLN A 49 8.70 2.51 8.55
C GLN A 49 10.02 3.23 8.69
N ASP A 50 10.17 4.26 7.86
CA ASP A 50 11.37 5.06 7.72
C ASP A 50 12.55 4.18 7.27
N SER A 51 13.62 4.74 6.68
CA SER A 51 14.85 3.98 6.41
C SER A 51 15.59 3.55 7.69
N PHE A 52 14.86 3.40 8.80
CA PHE A 52 15.32 3.21 10.17
C PHE A 52 16.29 2.03 10.31
N VAL A 53 16.04 0.95 9.57
CA VAL A 53 16.90 -0.24 9.51
C VAL A 53 18.34 0.12 9.17
N PHE A 54 18.56 1.09 8.30
CA PHE A 54 19.87 1.39 7.72
C PHE A 54 20.57 2.55 8.44
N SER A 55 19.82 3.42 9.11
CA SER A 55 20.42 4.45 9.99
C SER A 55 21.10 3.85 11.24
N LYS A 56 20.66 2.67 11.71
CA LYS A 56 21.22 1.99 12.89
C LYS A 56 22.45 1.13 12.61
N THR A 57 22.68 0.72 11.37
CA THR A 57 23.85 -0.11 10.99
C THR A 57 25.12 0.71 10.73
N GLY A 58 25.08 2.02 10.96
CA GLY A 58 26.24 2.91 10.86
C GLY A 58 26.76 3.12 9.43
N HIS A 59 26.10 2.55 8.43
CA HIS A 59 26.34 2.87 7.04
C HIS A 59 25.30 3.90 6.64
N ASN A 60 25.73 5.13 6.40
CA ASN A 60 24.89 6.13 5.74
C ASN A 60 24.37 5.47 4.46
N ALA A 61 23.10 5.09 4.42
CA ALA A 61 22.40 4.67 3.21
C ALA A 61 22.10 5.89 2.33
N GLU A 62 23.12 6.72 2.13
CA GLU A 62 23.30 7.54 0.94
C GLU A 62 23.83 6.68 -0.23
N GLY A 63 23.98 5.36 -0.03
CA GLY A 63 24.16 4.40 -1.12
C GLY A 63 22.87 4.24 -1.92
N GLU A 64 22.97 4.46 -3.23
CA GLU A 64 21.87 4.57 -4.21
C GLU A 64 20.91 3.35 -4.27
N ASP A 65 21.27 2.19 -3.68
CA ASP A 65 20.56 0.91 -3.83
C ASP A 65 19.67 0.46 -2.65
N HIS A 66 19.52 1.25 -1.58
CA HIS A 66 18.64 0.91 -0.42
C HIS A 66 17.24 0.38 -0.80
N PRO A 67 16.48 1.03 -1.71
CA PRO A 67 15.13 0.60 -2.05
C PRO A 67 15.11 -0.83 -2.61
N VAL A 68 16.07 -1.09 -3.49
CA VAL A 68 16.22 -2.34 -4.25
C VAL A 68 16.61 -3.47 -3.31
N GLU A 69 17.56 -3.25 -2.39
CA GLU A 69 17.96 -4.27 -1.42
C GLU A 69 16.81 -4.63 -0.47
N LEU A 70 16.03 -3.64 0.00
CA LEU A 70 14.85 -3.92 0.84
C LEU A 70 13.83 -4.76 0.09
N ALA A 71 13.54 -4.41 -1.16
CA ALA A 71 12.62 -5.19 -1.98
C ALA A 71 13.12 -6.61 -2.28
N LYS A 72 14.42 -6.79 -2.58
CA LYS A 72 15.02 -8.11 -2.79
C LYS A 72 14.88 -8.98 -1.55
N LEU A 73 15.13 -8.40 -0.36
CA LEU A 73 14.94 -9.11 0.90
C LEU A 73 13.48 -9.50 1.09
N ILE A 74 12.54 -8.56 0.94
CA ILE A 74 11.10 -8.84 1.07
C ILE A 74 10.67 -9.96 0.10
N ALA A 75 11.16 -9.96 -1.13
CA ALA A 75 10.74 -10.91 -2.15
C ALA A 75 11.22 -12.35 -1.91
N ARG A 76 12.22 -12.56 -1.03
CA ARG A 76 12.84 -13.88 -0.78
C ARG A 76 12.85 -14.33 0.68
N PHE A 77 12.46 -13.46 1.62
CA PHE A 77 12.61 -13.76 3.03
C PHE A 77 11.49 -14.69 3.52
N GLU A 78 11.81 -15.98 3.65
CA GLU A 78 10.88 -17.09 3.98
C GLU A 78 9.99 -16.84 5.20
N HIS A 79 10.43 -16.00 6.15
CA HIS A 79 9.64 -15.63 7.32
C HIS A 79 8.43 -14.74 6.98
N LEU A 80 8.32 -14.25 5.75
CA LEU A 80 7.19 -13.44 5.26
C LEU A 80 6.08 -14.27 4.61
N LYS A 81 6.20 -15.61 4.55
CA LYS A 81 5.22 -16.47 3.88
C LYS A 81 3.81 -16.43 4.49
N GLU A 82 3.68 -16.08 5.76
CA GLU A 82 2.40 -15.95 6.46
C GLU A 82 1.89 -14.49 6.50
N VAL A 83 2.65 -13.54 5.92
CA VAL A 83 2.28 -12.13 5.93
C VAL A 83 1.15 -11.87 4.95
N THR A 84 0.05 -11.32 5.46
CA THR A 84 -1.10 -10.88 4.67
C THR A 84 -1.24 -9.36 4.65
N SER A 85 -0.63 -8.66 5.62
CA SER A 85 -0.67 -7.21 5.75
C SER A 85 0.72 -6.59 5.56
N ILE A 86 0.87 -5.72 4.57
CA ILE A 86 2.13 -5.02 4.29
C ILE A 86 1.96 -3.54 4.59
N ILE A 87 2.78 -3.03 5.49
CA ILE A 87 2.88 -1.62 5.86
C ILE A 87 4.35 -1.21 5.66
N ILE A 88 4.65 -0.64 4.50
CA ILE A 88 6.00 -0.14 4.21
C ILE A 88 5.90 1.32 3.87
N THR A 89 6.33 2.21 4.76
CA THR A 89 6.20 3.66 4.55
C THR A 89 7.55 4.36 4.65
N HIS A 90 7.73 5.46 3.92
CA HIS A 90 8.93 6.29 4.00
C HIS A 90 10.25 5.54 3.69
N ASN A 91 10.20 4.57 2.76
CA ASN A 91 11.37 3.74 2.39
C ASN A 91 11.90 4.00 0.98
N ARG A 92 11.32 4.98 0.27
CA ARG A 92 11.70 5.36 -1.11
C ARG A 92 11.72 4.17 -2.07
N LEU A 93 10.84 3.18 -1.86
CA LEU A 93 10.83 1.94 -2.65
C LEU A 93 10.81 2.19 -4.16
N ASN A 94 10.17 3.26 -4.62
CA ASN A 94 10.06 3.61 -6.05
C ASN A 94 9.47 2.47 -6.90
N ALA A 95 9.28 2.72 -8.20
CA ALA A 95 8.66 1.74 -9.09
C ALA A 95 9.54 0.50 -9.34
N GLU A 96 10.87 0.66 -9.35
CA GLU A 96 11.82 -0.44 -9.57
C GLU A 96 11.77 -1.44 -8.43
N ALA A 97 11.88 -1.00 -7.18
CA ALA A 97 11.84 -1.95 -6.07
C ALA A 97 10.45 -2.57 -5.92
N LEU A 98 9.39 -1.85 -6.27
CA LEU A 98 8.04 -2.42 -6.32
C LEU A 98 7.93 -3.56 -7.33
N ARG A 99 8.57 -3.49 -8.51
CA ARG A 99 8.63 -4.61 -9.49
C ARG A 99 9.22 -5.87 -8.85
N ILE A 100 10.25 -5.71 -8.02
CA ILE A 100 10.88 -6.82 -7.32
C ILE A 100 9.92 -7.43 -6.31
N ILE A 101 9.22 -6.60 -5.52
CA ILE A 101 8.24 -7.07 -4.53
C ILE A 101 7.10 -7.85 -5.20
N VAL A 102 6.54 -7.35 -6.31
CA VAL A 102 5.43 -8.05 -6.98
C VAL A 102 5.86 -9.34 -7.69
N GLY A 103 7.16 -9.54 -7.90
CA GLY A 103 7.74 -10.79 -8.39
C GLY A 103 8.05 -11.82 -7.30
N SER A 104 7.75 -11.49 -6.03
CA SER A 104 7.96 -12.37 -4.89
C SER A 104 7.22 -13.71 -5.03
N SER A 105 7.93 -14.81 -4.82
CA SER A 105 7.34 -16.15 -4.65
C SER A 105 6.94 -16.46 -3.21
N ILE A 106 7.37 -15.64 -2.24
CA ILE A 106 7.11 -15.84 -0.81
C ILE A 106 5.79 -15.22 -0.38
N LEU A 107 5.62 -13.92 -0.68
CA LEU A 107 4.38 -13.19 -0.39
C LEU A 107 3.21 -13.82 -1.14
N ASN A 108 2.18 -14.17 -0.39
CA ASN A 108 0.95 -14.73 -0.91
C ASN A 108 -0.22 -14.16 -0.11
N ASN A 109 -1.37 -13.97 -0.75
CA ASN A 109 -2.61 -13.56 -0.07
C ASN A 109 -2.56 -12.18 0.64
N ILE A 110 -1.95 -11.16 0.02
CA ILE A 110 -1.97 -9.81 0.59
C ILE A 110 -3.39 -9.23 0.56
N ASP A 111 -3.92 -8.86 1.73
CA ASP A 111 -5.27 -8.33 1.91
C ASP A 111 -5.32 -6.90 2.45
N TYR A 112 -4.19 -6.41 2.98
CA TYR A 112 -4.01 -5.05 3.49
C TYR A 112 -2.70 -4.47 2.98
N LEU A 113 -2.77 -3.32 2.31
CA LEU A 113 -1.62 -2.67 1.71
C LEU A 113 -1.55 -1.19 2.07
N HIS A 114 -0.52 -0.82 2.83
CA HIS A 114 -0.18 0.56 3.13
C HIS A 114 1.25 0.85 2.68
N LEU A 115 1.39 1.62 1.59
CA LEU A 115 2.68 1.94 0.98
C LEU A 115 2.92 3.45 0.85
N GLY A 116 2.50 4.23 1.86
CA GLY A 116 2.63 5.69 1.86
C GLY A 116 4.09 6.17 1.77
N SER A 117 4.32 7.30 1.10
CA SER A 117 5.64 7.95 1.04
C SER A 117 6.78 7.08 0.46
N ASN A 118 6.54 6.40 -0.66
CA ASN A 118 7.56 5.56 -1.32
C ASN A 118 7.98 6.04 -2.70
N ASN A 119 7.49 7.19 -3.16
CA ASN A 119 7.93 7.82 -4.41
C ASN A 119 7.65 6.95 -5.66
N PHE A 120 6.48 6.31 -5.68
CA PHE A 120 6.07 5.40 -6.76
C PHE A 120 5.74 6.07 -8.09
N GLY A 121 5.16 7.27 -8.06
CA GLY A 121 4.61 7.92 -9.25
C GLY A 121 3.52 7.09 -9.95
N ASP A 122 3.21 7.47 -11.19
CA ASP A 122 2.22 6.77 -12.02
C ASP A 122 2.63 5.34 -12.36
N GLU A 123 3.93 5.12 -12.59
CA GLU A 123 4.46 3.81 -12.93
C GLU A 123 4.28 2.80 -11.79
N GLY A 124 4.53 3.20 -10.54
CA GLY A 124 4.26 2.31 -9.40
C GLY A 124 2.77 2.06 -9.18
N ALA A 125 1.91 3.06 -9.42
CA ALA A 125 0.45 2.85 -9.37
C ALA A 125 -0.01 1.84 -10.43
N LYS A 126 0.56 1.87 -11.64
CA LYS A 126 0.32 0.88 -12.69
C LYS A 126 0.75 -0.53 -12.28
N ILE A 127 1.95 -0.68 -11.70
CA ILE A 127 2.43 -1.98 -11.18
C ILE A 127 1.46 -2.53 -10.13
N ILE A 128 0.97 -1.70 -9.20
CA ILE A 128 -0.02 -2.10 -8.20
C ILE A 128 -1.34 -2.54 -8.86
N ALA A 129 -1.80 -1.77 -9.87
CA ALA A 129 -3.03 -2.05 -10.60
C ALA A 129 -2.99 -3.37 -11.40
N GLU A 130 -1.81 -3.83 -11.80
CA GLU A 130 -1.65 -5.00 -12.67
C GLU A 130 -1.20 -6.26 -11.92
N SER A 131 -0.71 -6.14 -10.68
CA SER A 131 -0.11 -7.27 -9.95
C SER A 131 -1.13 -8.18 -9.25
N PRO A 132 -1.23 -9.48 -9.63
CA PRO A 132 -2.13 -10.43 -8.97
C PRO A 132 -1.85 -10.64 -7.48
N LEU A 133 -0.66 -10.27 -6.99
CA LEU A 133 -0.33 -10.29 -5.57
C LEU A 133 -1.34 -9.48 -4.73
N PHE A 134 -1.92 -8.42 -5.33
CA PHE A 134 -2.85 -7.52 -4.67
C PHE A 134 -4.32 -7.80 -4.98
N ALA A 135 -4.64 -8.93 -5.61
CA ALA A 135 -6.02 -9.29 -6.01
C ALA A 135 -7.00 -9.44 -4.82
N LYS A 136 -6.47 -9.68 -3.61
CA LYS A 136 -7.26 -9.83 -2.38
C LYS A 136 -7.24 -8.59 -1.49
N VAL A 137 -6.63 -7.49 -1.95
CA VAL A 137 -6.50 -6.26 -1.15
C VAL A 137 -7.86 -5.60 -0.98
N HIS A 138 -8.26 -5.40 0.29
CA HIS A 138 -9.47 -4.68 0.65
C HIS A 138 -9.17 -3.24 1.11
N PHE A 139 -7.95 -3.01 1.63
CA PHE A 139 -7.47 -1.71 2.08
C PHE A 139 -6.21 -1.33 1.32
N LEU A 140 -6.26 -0.22 0.59
CA LEU A 140 -5.15 0.31 -0.21
C LEU A 140 -4.88 1.77 0.17
N ASN A 141 -3.75 2.02 0.82
CA ASN A 141 -3.25 3.37 1.09
C ASN A 141 -1.95 3.64 0.33
N LEU A 142 -1.99 4.62 -0.57
CA LEU A 142 -0.88 5.08 -1.41
C LEU A 142 -0.61 6.57 -1.24
N GLU A 143 -0.85 7.13 -0.05
CA GLU A 143 -0.57 8.53 0.25
C GLU A 143 0.88 8.96 -0.08
N CYS A 144 1.07 10.23 -0.44
CA CYS A 144 2.40 10.84 -0.61
C CYS A 144 3.33 10.10 -1.61
N ASN A 145 2.79 9.52 -2.68
CA ASN A 145 3.57 8.76 -3.66
C ASN A 145 3.84 9.50 -4.97
N GLY A 146 3.33 10.73 -5.13
CA GLY A 146 3.46 11.51 -6.37
C GLY A 146 2.64 10.96 -7.54
N ILE A 147 1.59 10.18 -7.25
CA ILE A 147 0.68 9.60 -8.26
C ILE A 147 -0.09 10.72 -8.97
N GLY A 148 -0.02 10.76 -10.29
CA GLY A 148 -0.72 11.68 -11.17
C GLY A 148 -2.03 11.11 -11.74
N PRO A 149 -2.61 11.77 -12.75
CA PRO A 149 -3.83 11.34 -13.41
C PRO A 149 -3.74 9.94 -14.03
N GLU A 150 -2.61 9.60 -14.67
CA GLU A 150 -2.44 8.32 -15.36
C GLU A 150 -2.36 7.15 -14.37
N GLY A 151 -1.68 7.32 -13.23
CA GLY A 151 -1.65 6.31 -12.18
C GLY A 151 -3.01 6.13 -11.53
N ALA A 152 -3.75 7.22 -11.30
CA ALA A 152 -5.13 7.14 -10.81
C ALA A 152 -6.06 6.42 -11.78
N LYS A 153 -5.91 6.68 -13.08
CA LYS A 153 -6.63 5.97 -14.15
C LYS A 153 -6.28 4.49 -14.16
N ALA A 154 -5.01 4.13 -14.03
CA ALA A 154 -4.57 2.73 -13.95
C ALA A 154 -5.23 2.00 -12.76
N LEU A 155 -5.27 2.63 -11.58
CA LEU A 155 -5.98 2.11 -10.42
C LEU A 155 -7.48 1.98 -10.68
N ALA A 156 -8.11 2.99 -11.29
CA ALA A 156 -9.53 3.00 -11.63
C ALA A 156 -9.92 1.92 -12.65
N THR A 157 -9.04 1.57 -13.58
CA THR A 157 -9.29 0.53 -14.59
C THR A 157 -8.76 -0.85 -14.21
N SER A 158 -8.14 -1.00 -13.03
CA SER A 158 -7.55 -2.27 -12.59
C SER A 158 -8.60 -3.38 -12.52
N THR A 159 -8.36 -4.48 -13.21
CA THR A 159 -9.15 -5.71 -13.09
C THR A 159 -8.72 -6.58 -11.91
N VAL A 160 -7.62 -6.19 -11.23
CA VAL A 160 -7.05 -6.90 -10.10
C VAL A 160 -7.59 -6.36 -8.77
N LEU A 161 -7.64 -5.04 -8.61
CA LEU A 161 -8.02 -4.35 -7.37
C LEU A 161 -9.54 -4.31 -7.11
N THR A 162 -10.28 -5.32 -7.58
CA THR A 162 -11.75 -5.35 -7.54
C THR A 162 -12.33 -5.57 -6.15
N GLN A 163 -11.52 -6.02 -5.19
CA GLN A 163 -11.90 -6.22 -3.79
C GLN A 163 -11.65 -5.00 -2.90
N VAL A 164 -11.08 -3.91 -3.44
CA VAL A 164 -10.76 -2.73 -2.65
C VAL A 164 -12.05 -2.06 -2.15
N THR A 165 -12.14 -1.92 -0.83
CA THR A 165 -13.25 -1.25 -0.13
C THR A 165 -12.84 0.08 0.49
N SER A 166 -11.53 0.29 0.67
CA SER A 166 -10.96 1.54 1.18
C SER A 166 -9.76 1.93 0.34
N LEU A 167 -9.84 3.09 -0.32
CA LEU A 167 -8.76 3.66 -1.13
C LEU A 167 -8.38 5.04 -0.58
N SER A 168 -7.09 5.20 -0.28
CA SER A 168 -6.50 6.49 0.12
C SER A 168 -5.39 6.87 -0.86
N LEU A 169 -5.53 8.03 -1.49
CA LEU A 169 -4.54 8.64 -2.38
C LEU A 169 -4.10 10.01 -1.86
N VAL A 170 -4.17 10.26 -0.57
CA VAL A 170 -3.85 11.57 0.05
C VAL A 170 -2.53 12.14 -0.42
N ASP A 171 -2.47 13.46 -0.62
CA ASP A 171 -1.24 14.19 -0.95
C ASP A 171 -0.50 13.60 -2.17
N ASN A 172 -1.27 13.24 -3.18
CA ASN A 172 -0.77 12.93 -4.52
C ASN A 172 -1.12 14.07 -5.50
N ARG A 173 -1.05 13.81 -6.80
CA ARG A 173 -1.27 14.79 -7.88
C ARG A 173 -2.34 14.30 -8.86
N VAL A 174 -3.32 13.55 -8.35
CA VAL A 174 -4.36 12.86 -9.14
C VAL A 174 -5.11 13.82 -10.08
N GLY A 175 -5.38 15.05 -9.64
CA GLY A 175 -6.06 16.07 -10.44
C GLY A 175 -7.50 15.72 -10.80
N ASP A 176 -8.13 16.60 -11.57
CA ASP A 176 -9.53 16.44 -11.99
C ASP A 176 -9.73 15.21 -12.91
N GLU A 177 -8.80 14.95 -13.83
CA GLU A 177 -8.85 13.82 -14.75
C GLU A 177 -8.79 12.46 -14.04
N GLY A 178 -7.83 12.29 -13.13
CA GLY A 178 -7.71 11.05 -12.36
C GLY A 178 -8.88 10.84 -11.39
N ALA A 179 -9.36 11.92 -10.78
CA ALA A 179 -10.54 11.86 -9.92
C ALA A 179 -11.81 11.48 -10.69
N LEU A 180 -11.99 12.01 -11.91
CA LEU A 180 -13.09 11.63 -12.78
C LEU A 180 -13.00 10.15 -13.20
N ALA A 181 -11.79 9.66 -13.50
CA ALA A 181 -11.58 8.25 -13.81
C ALA A 181 -12.01 7.34 -12.64
N ILE A 182 -11.66 7.71 -11.39
CA ILE A 182 -12.12 6.99 -10.19
C ILE A 182 -13.64 7.05 -10.07
N ALA A 183 -14.25 8.23 -10.27
CA ALA A 183 -15.70 8.40 -10.22
C ALA A 183 -16.44 7.52 -11.26
N GLN A 184 -15.82 7.23 -12.39
CA GLN A 184 -16.41 6.46 -13.48
C GLN A 184 -16.00 4.97 -13.49
N SER A 185 -15.23 4.52 -12.50
CA SER A 185 -14.69 3.16 -12.45
C SER A 185 -15.76 2.10 -12.19
N ASP A 186 -15.89 1.13 -13.11
CA ASP A 186 -16.68 -0.08 -12.90
C ASP A 186 -16.03 -1.08 -11.92
N ASN A 187 -14.71 -1.00 -11.76
CA ASN A 187 -13.93 -1.94 -10.97
C ASN A 187 -13.82 -1.56 -9.48
N LEU A 188 -14.04 -0.28 -9.15
CA LEU A 188 -14.03 0.24 -7.78
C LEU A 188 -15.43 0.30 -7.13
N ARG A 189 -16.41 -0.44 -7.66
CA ARG A 189 -17.80 -0.51 -7.16
C ARG A 189 -17.97 -0.98 -5.71
N ASN A 190 -16.93 -1.57 -5.13
CA ASN A 190 -16.90 -2.02 -3.73
C ASN A 190 -16.36 -0.96 -2.76
N LEU A 191 -15.90 0.19 -3.26
CA LEU A 191 -15.41 1.26 -2.40
C LEU A 191 -16.51 1.75 -1.46
N THR A 192 -16.18 1.75 -0.18
CA THR A 192 -16.96 2.35 0.91
C THR A 192 -16.29 3.61 1.47
N TYR A 193 -14.96 3.71 1.30
CA TYR A 193 -14.16 4.84 1.72
C TYR A 193 -13.21 5.28 0.59
N LEU A 194 -13.25 6.57 0.25
CA LEU A 194 -12.34 7.20 -0.71
C LEU A 194 -11.79 8.51 -0.15
N HIS A 195 -10.47 8.62 -0.10
CA HIS A 195 -9.78 9.83 0.34
C HIS A 195 -8.84 10.39 -0.73
N LEU A 196 -9.18 11.57 -1.23
CA LEU A 196 -8.48 12.35 -2.25
C LEU A 196 -8.01 13.71 -1.71
N GLY A 197 -7.87 13.89 -0.40
CA GLY A 197 -7.35 15.14 0.18
C GLY A 197 -5.98 15.50 -0.40
N GLY A 198 -5.74 16.77 -0.70
CA GLY A 198 -4.44 17.22 -1.22
C GLY A 198 -4.14 16.85 -2.68
N ASN A 199 -5.12 16.34 -3.44
CA ASN A 199 -4.91 15.84 -4.82
C ASN A 199 -5.11 16.85 -5.93
N ARG A 200 -5.30 18.13 -5.62
CA ARG A 200 -5.53 19.20 -6.61
C ARG A 200 -6.79 18.97 -7.47
N VAL A 201 -7.83 18.36 -6.89
CA VAL A 201 -9.16 18.24 -7.52
C VAL A 201 -9.89 19.58 -7.35
N LYS A 202 -9.96 20.35 -8.43
CA LYS A 202 -10.43 21.75 -8.42
C LYS A 202 -11.84 21.88 -8.99
N SER A 203 -12.18 21.08 -9.99
CA SER A 203 -13.46 21.16 -10.67
C SER A 203 -14.61 20.74 -9.75
N GLU A 204 -15.59 21.61 -9.54
CA GLU A 204 -16.80 21.28 -8.78
C GLU A 204 -17.62 20.19 -9.48
N ASP A 205 -17.64 20.16 -10.82
CA ASP A 205 -18.31 19.10 -11.59
C ASP A 205 -17.69 17.73 -11.31
N VAL A 206 -16.35 17.66 -11.16
CA VAL A 206 -15.66 16.41 -10.81
C VAL A 206 -15.91 16.01 -9.36
N LYS A 207 -15.91 16.97 -8.43
CA LYS A 207 -16.29 16.69 -7.03
C LYS A 207 -17.74 16.20 -6.94
N GLN A 208 -18.63 16.75 -7.75
CA GLN A 208 -20.01 16.30 -7.87
C GLN A 208 -20.08 14.89 -8.46
N ALA A 209 -19.34 14.61 -9.53
CA ALA A 209 -19.27 13.28 -10.13
C ALA A 209 -18.77 12.21 -9.15
N LEU A 210 -17.83 12.54 -8.25
CA LEU A 210 -17.39 11.65 -7.17
C LEU A 210 -18.50 11.40 -6.14
N ARG A 211 -19.27 12.44 -5.77
CA ARG A 211 -20.35 12.35 -4.77
C ARG A 211 -21.56 11.57 -5.28
N GLU A 212 -21.89 11.75 -6.56
CA GLU A 212 -23.10 11.21 -7.19
C GLU A 212 -22.79 10.07 -8.17
N SER A 213 -21.59 9.50 -8.11
CA SER A 213 -21.19 8.45 -9.03
C SER A 213 -22.19 7.29 -9.01
N PRO A 214 -22.79 6.93 -10.16
CA PRO A 214 -23.64 5.74 -10.26
C PRO A 214 -22.81 4.44 -10.23
N LYS A 215 -21.48 4.53 -10.26
CA LYS A 215 -20.56 3.40 -10.27
C LYS A 215 -20.03 3.09 -8.86
N LEU A 216 -19.78 4.12 -8.05
CA LEU A 216 -19.34 4.00 -6.65
C LEU A 216 -20.53 3.79 -5.70
N THR A 217 -21.37 2.79 -5.99
CA THR A 217 -22.68 2.61 -5.35
C THR A 217 -22.62 2.28 -3.86
N GLN A 218 -21.47 1.85 -3.35
CA GLN A 218 -21.26 1.50 -1.94
C GLN A 218 -20.53 2.59 -1.15
N LEU A 219 -20.19 3.73 -1.78
CA LEU A 219 -19.37 4.77 -1.17
C LEU A 219 -20.13 5.43 -0.01
N LYS A 220 -19.56 5.37 1.19
CA LYS A 220 -20.13 5.95 2.42
C LYS A 220 -19.37 7.19 2.87
N THR A 221 -18.06 7.19 2.64
CA THR A 221 -17.19 8.29 3.04
C THR A 221 -16.36 8.74 1.85
N LEU A 222 -16.58 9.99 1.44
CA LEU A 222 -15.76 10.69 0.46
C LEU A 222 -15.08 11.87 1.15
N LYS A 223 -13.77 11.98 1.00
CA LYS A 223 -13.00 13.13 1.42
C LYS A 223 -12.25 13.71 0.23
N VAL A 224 -12.63 14.92 -0.19
CA VAL A 224 -12.01 15.67 -1.28
C VAL A 224 -12.01 17.14 -0.89
N PHE A 225 -10.85 17.66 -0.51
CA PHE A 225 -10.61 19.04 -0.08
C PHE A 225 -9.18 19.46 -0.39
#